data_AF-A0A3F3IA37-F1
#
_entry.id   AF-A0A3F3IA37-F1
#
_cell.length_a   1.000
_cell.length_b   1.000
_cell.length_c   1.000
_cell.angle_alpha   90.00
_cell.angle_beta   90.00
_cell.angle_gamma   90.00
#
_symmetry.space_group_name_H-M   'P 1'
#
loop_
_entity.id
_entity.type
_entity.pdbx_description
1 polymer ?
#
loop_
_entity_poly.entity_id
_entity_poly.type
_entity_poly.pdbx_seq_one_letter_code
_entity_poly.pdbx_strand_id
1 'polypeptide(L)'
;MLGSRDAESSTRAGNIAKKKGRADTVVKKRDGGELYPVKNWLATDVWEFLLSCGTGSQYPLPSYLENNNETAEMYRAATGECVWTATDKRQNEACGARFGCSLCQAVGLDKSMETLLNSDPEKYGYMMYLNRIQRYLAKRRYAWEDRHPVGRTIYSGGYIKIQPDVYSPLFLERLLHICCSVDFAEQLRADEVLLGIIDGSVEDNAHNRRMAEPLFRLVSEAALIHIDFMWSFHHFNARPYRALEIYHKVWSCGVLDLLDDEPEMNPVERTPIPEPYWLKVGRWGDDSVTTGLVDPMAEMVYFDGGDDPRAAHSISTPDGMKKIVTFCQDDEMLIDADSASFIIHEEYPRLRTMIDGYTPCSAALYYLRFGVIQIAKGKAAMYDRMMQRGQTYYQLGLSGQQTMESIIKRKDLCITEKDPSVGEVPAMCA
;
A
#
# COMPACT_ATOMS: atom_id res chain seq x y z
N MET A 1 -27.10 -13.48 4.06
CA MET A 1 -27.23 -14.29 2.82
C MET A 1 -25.87 -14.41 2.17
N LEU A 2 -25.57 -15.52 1.49
CA LEU A 2 -24.27 -15.82 0.89
C LEU A 2 -24.47 -16.32 -0.56
N GLY A 3 -23.66 -15.82 -1.50
CA GLY A 3 -23.74 -16.15 -2.93
C GLY A 3 -22.92 -17.38 -3.37
N SER A 4 -22.39 -18.17 -2.44
CA SER A 4 -21.56 -19.34 -2.78
C SER A 4 -22.39 -20.49 -3.34
N ARG A 5 -21.84 -21.18 -4.36
CA ARG A 5 -22.52 -22.28 -5.08
C ARG A 5 -21.72 -23.56 -5.01
N ASP A 6 -22.41 -24.70 -5.01
CA ASP A 6 -21.75 -26.02 -4.98
C ASP A 6 -20.95 -26.26 -6.28
N ALA A 7 -21.47 -25.77 -7.41
CA ALA A 7 -20.84 -25.88 -8.73
C ALA A 7 -19.55 -25.04 -8.91
N GLU A 8 -19.15 -24.22 -7.92
CA GLU A 8 -17.94 -23.37 -8.05
C GLU A 8 -16.63 -24.13 -7.81
N SER A 9 -16.63 -25.11 -6.90
CA SER A 9 -15.50 -26.03 -6.69
C SER A 9 -15.86 -27.10 -5.67
N SER A 10 -15.19 -28.26 -5.73
CA SER A 10 -15.30 -29.32 -4.72
C SER A 10 -15.01 -28.83 -3.30
N THR A 11 -14.00 -27.97 -3.14
CA THR A 11 -13.65 -27.34 -1.86
C THR A 11 -14.77 -26.46 -1.33
N ARG A 12 -15.41 -25.66 -2.20
CA ARG A 12 -16.49 -24.77 -1.80
C ARG A 12 -17.76 -25.54 -1.45
N ALA A 13 -18.13 -26.56 -2.24
CA ALA A 13 -19.19 -27.50 -1.91
C ALA A 13 -18.95 -28.17 -0.54
N GLY A 14 -17.73 -28.64 -0.29
CA GLY A 14 -17.34 -29.21 1.00
C GLY A 14 -17.48 -28.23 2.17
N ASN A 15 -17.11 -26.95 1.97
CA ASN A 15 -17.24 -25.92 2.99
C ASN A 15 -18.71 -25.53 3.26
N ILE A 16 -19.55 -25.44 2.23
CA ILE A 16 -20.99 -25.21 2.37
C ILE A 16 -21.63 -26.37 3.14
N ALA A 17 -21.26 -27.62 2.80
CA ALA A 17 -21.73 -28.82 3.50
C ALA A 17 -21.33 -28.82 4.98
N LYS A 18 -20.06 -28.48 5.31
CA LYS A 18 -19.59 -28.33 6.71
C LYS A 18 -20.41 -27.30 7.49
N LYS A 19 -20.81 -26.21 6.84
CA LYS A 19 -21.66 -25.16 7.43
C LYS A 19 -23.15 -25.53 7.47
N LYS A 20 -23.53 -26.72 6.99
CA LYS A 20 -24.92 -27.15 6.79
C LYS A 20 -25.74 -26.17 5.95
N GLY A 21 -25.09 -25.46 5.02
CA GLY A 21 -25.69 -24.41 4.22
C GLY A 21 -26.84 -24.93 3.34
N ARG A 22 -27.97 -24.22 3.37
CA ARG A 22 -29.18 -24.54 2.62
C ARG A 22 -29.59 -23.39 1.70
N ALA A 23 -30.27 -23.71 0.61
CA ALA A 23 -30.76 -22.73 -0.37
C ALA A 23 -32.10 -22.11 0.02
N ASP A 24 -32.91 -22.87 0.75
CA ASP A 24 -34.31 -22.61 1.05
C ASP A 24 -34.52 -22.13 2.50
N THR A 25 -33.66 -22.56 3.42
CA THR A 25 -33.87 -22.39 4.86
C THR A 25 -32.68 -21.69 5.51
N VAL A 26 -32.96 -20.70 6.35
CA VAL A 26 -31.93 -20.00 7.14
C VAL A 26 -31.40 -20.93 8.24
N VAL A 27 -30.11 -21.18 8.22
CA VAL A 27 -29.38 -21.93 9.25
C VAL A 27 -29.00 -20.95 10.37
N LYS A 28 -29.64 -21.08 11.54
CA LYS A 28 -29.34 -20.24 12.70
C LYS A 28 -27.97 -20.57 13.29
N LYS A 29 -27.19 -19.53 13.59
CA LYS A 29 -25.88 -19.54 14.25
C LYS A 29 -25.92 -18.58 15.45
N ARG A 30 -24.85 -18.59 16.27
CA ARG A 30 -24.74 -17.71 17.44
C ARG A 30 -24.83 -16.23 17.07
N ASP A 31 -24.25 -15.85 15.93
CA ASP A 31 -24.14 -14.44 15.51
C ASP A 31 -25.17 -14.04 14.44
N GLY A 32 -26.19 -14.88 14.18
CA GLY A 32 -27.23 -14.60 13.18
C GLY A 32 -27.66 -15.83 12.38
N GLY A 33 -28.04 -15.64 11.11
CA GLY A 33 -28.51 -16.72 10.23
C GLY A 33 -27.79 -16.73 8.88
N GLU A 34 -27.48 -17.92 8.37
CA GLU A 34 -26.87 -18.11 7.04
C GLU A 34 -27.87 -18.75 6.07
N LEU A 35 -27.91 -18.24 4.83
CA LEU A 35 -28.73 -18.76 3.72
C LEU A 35 -27.89 -18.67 2.45
N TYR A 36 -27.99 -19.68 1.59
CA TYR A 36 -27.25 -19.79 0.33
C TYR A 36 -28.21 -19.85 -0.88
N PRO A 37 -28.91 -18.76 -1.24
CA PRO A 37 -30.06 -18.81 -2.16
C PRO A 37 -29.77 -19.44 -3.53
N VAL A 38 -28.54 -19.26 -4.01
CA VAL A 38 -28.07 -19.73 -5.31
C VAL A 38 -27.21 -21.01 -5.21
N LYS A 39 -27.22 -21.71 -4.06
CA LYS A 39 -26.35 -22.87 -3.80
C LYS A 39 -26.32 -23.89 -4.94
N ASN A 40 -27.51 -24.20 -5.48
CA ASN A 40 -27.70 -25.24 -6.49
C ASN A 40 -27.65 -24.70 -7.93
N TRP A 41 -27.36 -23.41 -8.14
CA TRP A 41 -27.37 -22.77 -9.45
C TRP A 41 -26.05 -23.00 -10.20
N LEU A 42 -26.16 -23.25 -11.50
CA LEU A 42 -25.04 -23.24 -12.43
C LEU A 42 -24.63 -21.81 -12.77
N ALA A 43 -23.46 -21.65 -13.40
CA ALA A 43 -23.02 -20.32 -13.83
C ALA A 43 -23.96 -19.76 -14.92
N THR A 44 -24.49 -20.62 -15.78
CA THR A 44 -25.50 -20.28 -16.80
C THR A 44 -26.77 -19.73 -16.18
N ASP A 45 -27.26 -20.37 -15.11
CA ASP A 45 -28.51 -19.95 -14.45
C ASP A 45 -28.35 -18.54 -13.84
N VAL A 46 -27.17 -18.24 -13.31
CA VAL A 46 -26.84 -16.89 -12.78
C VAL A 46 -26.84 -15.86 -13.90
N TRP A 47 -26.21 -16.16 -15.04
CA TRP A 47 -26.17 -15.22 -16.17
C TRP A 47 -27.52 -15.03 -16.84
N GLU A 48 -28.29 -16.10 -17.02
CA GLU A 48 -29.67 -16.02 -17.52
C GLU A 48 -30.53 -15.14 -16.61
N PHE A 49 -30.41 -15.33 -15.30
CA PHE A 49 -31.10 -14.47 -14.32
C PHE A 49 -30.67 -13.01 -14.45
N LEU A 50 -29.36 -12.72 -14.47
CA LEU A 50 -28.82 -11.35 -14.56
C LEU A 50 -29.25 -10.66 -15.88
N LEU A 51 -29.18 -11.35 -17.00
CA LEU A 51 -29.58 -10.80 -18.32
C LEU A 51 -31.10 -10.64 -18.45
N SER A 52 -31.87 -11.33 -17.62
CA SER A 52 -33.32 -11.16 -17.49
C SER A 52 -33.73 -10.00 -16.58
N CYS A 53 -32.77 -9.35 -15.91
CA CYS A 53 -33.01 -8.25 -14.97
C CYS A 53 -32.73 -6.88 -15.61
N GLY A 54 -33.65 -5.93 -15.47
CA GLY A 54 -33.48 -4.53 -15.91
C GLY A 54 -34.62 -3.61 -15.44
N THR A 55 -34.50 -2.31 -15.69
CA THR A 55 -35.55 -1.32 -15.33
C THR A 55 -36.62 -1.16 -16.41
N GLY A 56 -36.32 -1.54 -17.66
CA GLY A 56 -37.22 -1.41 -18.80
C GLY A 56 -38.28 -2.52 -18.87
N SER A 57 -39.41 -2.24 -19.53
CA SER A 57 -40.54 -3.16 -19.67
C SER A 57 -40.23 -4.44 -20.47
N GLN A 58 -39.10 -4.47 -21.18
CA GLN A 58 -38.61 -5.64 -21.90
C GLN A 58 -37.99 -6.71 -20.99
N TYR A 59 -37.61 -6.34 -19.76
CA TYR A 59 -37.01 -7.27 -18.82
C TYR A 59 -38.08 -7.91 -17.93
N PRO A 60 -38.13 -9.25 -17.83
CA PRO A 60 -39.11 -9.93 -17.00
C PRO A 60 -38.87 -9.76 -15.50
N LEU A 61 -37.65 -9.40 -15.08
CA LEU A 61 -37.27 -9.22 -13.68
C LEU A 61 -36.79 -7.79 -13.41
N PRO A 62 -37.15 -7.19 -12.27
CA PRO A 62 -36.71 -5.84 -11.93
C PRO A 62 -35.23 -5.80 -11.53
N SER A 63 -34.56 -4.71 -11.86
CA SER A 63 -33.19 -4.39 -11.42
C SER A 63 -33.08 -2.92 -11.03
N TYR A 64 -32.06 -2.57 -10.26
CA TYR A 64 -31.65 -1.18 -10.04
C TYR A 64 -30.81 -0.62 -11.20
N LEU A 65 -30.30 -1.50 -12.08
CA LEU A 65 -29.58 -1.14 -13.30
C LEU A 65 -30.51 -1.23 -14.51
N GLU A 66 -30.25 -0.43 -15.54
CA GLU A 66 -31.00 -0.49 -16.80
C GLU A 66 -30.93 -1.87 -17.44
N ASN A 67 -29.72 -2.45 -17.48
CA ASN A 67 -29.44 -3.81 -17.94
C ASN A 67 -28.08 -4.27 -17.38
N ASN A 68 -27.73 -5.54 -17.62
CA ASN A 68 -26.45 -6.16 -17.20
C ASN A 68 -25.51 -6.44 -18.39
N ASN A 69 -25.73 -5.82 -19.55
CA ASN A 69 -25.00 -6.14 -20.79
C ASN A 69 -23.52 -5.79 -20.70
N GLU A 70 -23.18 -4.61 -20.16
CA GLU A 70 -21.77 -4.20 -19.97
C GLU A 70 -21.01 -5.17 -19.07
N THR A 71 -21.66 -5.67 -18.03
CA THR A 71 -21.06 -6.67 -17.13
C THR A 71 -20.82 -7.98 -17.86
N ALA A 72 -21.79 -8.44 -18.66
CA ALA A 72 -21.63 -9.65 -19.47
C ALA A 72 -20.52 -9.51 -20.52
N GLU A 73 -20.41 -8.34 -21.17
CA GLU A 73 -19.33 -8.03 -22.11
C GLU A 73 -17.95 -8.05 -21.44
N MET A 74 -17.83 -7.45 -20.25
CA MET A 74 -16.58 -7.46 -19.48
C MET A 74 -16.16 -8.88 -19.11
N TYR A 75 -17.10 -9.72 -18.64
CA TYR A 75 -16.81 -11.12 -18.32
C TYR A 75 -16.45 -11.96 -19.56
N ARG A 76 -17.12 -11.72 -20.69
CA ARG A 76 -16.77 -12.34 -21.98
C ARG A 76 -15.34 -11.97 -22.38
N ALA A 77 -15.00 -10.69 -22.29
CA ALA A 77 -13.68 -10.16 -22.63
C ALA A 77 -12.58 -10.73 -21.73
N ALA A 78 -12.83 -10.90 -20.43
CA ALA A 78 -11.84 -11.43 -19.48
C ALA A 78 -11.70 -12.97 -19.46
N THR A 79 -12.72 -13.70 -19.90
CA THR A 79 -12.67 -15.18 -20.02
C THR A 79 -12.20 -15.65 -21.39
N GLY A 80 -12.41 -14.85 -22.44
CA GLY A 80 -12.27 -15.29 -23.82
C GLY A 80 -13.38 -16.25 -24.27
N GLU A 81 -14.37 -16.55 -23.41
CA GLU A 81 -15.47 -17.45 -23.68
C GLU A 81 -16.81 -16.71 -23.79
N CYS A 82 -17.70 -17.25 -24.62
CA CYS A 82 -18.99 -16.65 -24.88
C CYS A 82 -19.98 -16.92 -23.73
N VAL A 83 -20.18 -15.93 -22.86
CA VAL A 83 -21.24 -15.92 -21.83
C VAL A 83 -22.65 -16.06 -22.46
N TRP A 84 -22.79 -15.76 -23.76
CA TRP A 84 -24.06 -15.62 -24.46
C TRP A 84 -24.60 -16.92 -25.10
N THR A 85 -23.77 -17.94 -25.31
CA THR A 85 -24.22 -19.16 -26.00
C THR A 85 -24.88 -20.15 -25.04
N ALA A 86 -26.20 -20.05 -24.97
CA ALA A 86 -27.05 -21.18 -24.65
C ALA A 86 -27.03 -22.16 -25.84
N THR A 87 -26.07 -23.09 -25.89
CA THR A 87 -26.12 -24.22 -26.83
C THR A 87 -25.67 -25.53 -26.19
N ASP A 88 -26.67 -26.39 -25.94
CA ASP A 88 -26.69 -27.85 -25.76
C ASP A 88 -25.77 -28.56 -24.76
N LYS A 89 -24.82 -27.88 -24.12
CA LYS A 89 -24.08 -28.42 -22.98
C LYS A 89 -24.17 -27.45 -21.82
N ARG A 90 -24.95 -27.81 -20.80
CA ARG A 90 -24.89 -27.18 -19.46
C ARG A 90 -23.46 -27.36 -18.95
N GLN A 91 -22.59 -26.38 -19.19
CA GLN A 91 -21.20 -26.43 -18.77
C GLN A 91 -21.16 -26.29 -17.24
N ASN A 92 -20.58 -27.30 -16.60
CA ASN A 92 -20.27 -27.32 -15.16
C ASN A 92 -19.00 -26.53 -14.84
N GLU A 93 -18.47 -25.75 -15.78
CA GLU A 93 -17.22 -25.03 -15.58
C GLU A 93 -17.48 -23.76 -14.79
N ALA A 94 -16.79 -23.63 -13.65
CA ALA A 94 -16.79 -22.39 -12.89
C ALA A 94 -16.22 -21.28 -13.78
N CYS A 95 -16.88 -20.12 -13.82
CA CYS A 95 -16.35 -18.95 -14.51
C CYS A 95 -14.91 -18.68 -14.02
N GLY A 96 -13.94 -18.82 -14.92
CA GLY A 96 -12.52 -18.70 -14.61
C GLY A 96 -12.06 -17.26 -14.43
N ALA A 97 -12.85 -16.29 -14.90
CA ALA A 97 -12.53 -14.87 -14.77
C ALA A 97 -12.60 -14.43 -13.31
N ARG A 98 -11.50 -13.84 -12.84
CA ARG A 98 -11.40 -13.24 -11.52
C ARG A 98 -11.11 -11.77 -11.70
N PHE A 99 -12.03 -10.94 -11.23
CA PHE A 99 -11.81 -9.51 -11.08
C PHE A 99 -11.49 -9.23 -9.62
N GLY A 100 -10.56 -8.31 -9.38
CA GLY A 100 -10.11 -7.97 -8.04
C GLY A 100 -9.35 -6.67 -8.05
N CYS A 101 -8.83 -6.30 -6.87
CA CYS A 101 -7.95 -5.14 -6.75
C CYS A 101 -6.70 -5.36 -7.62
N SER A 102 -6.32 -4.34 -8.39
CA SER A 102 -5.12 -4.31 -9.25
C SER A 102 -3.82 -4.56 -8.49
N LEU A 103 -3.80 -4.34 -7.18
CA LEU A 103 -2.60 -4.53 -6.34
C LEU A 103 -2.64 -5.86 -5.57
N CYS A 104 -3.77 -6.56 -5.56
CA CYS A 104 -3.93 -7.78 -4.78
C CYS A 104 -3.16 -8.95 -5.39
N GLN A 105 -2.37 -9.63 -4.55
CA GLN A 105 -1.53 -10.77 -4.95
C GLN A 105 -2.16 -12.13 -4.62
N ALA A 106 -3.46 -12.15 -4.27
CA ALA A 106 -4.17 -13.37 -3.93
C ALA A 106 -4.24 -14.38 -5.10
N VAL A 107 -4.23 -13.88 -6.34
CA VAL A 107 -4.37 -14.71 -7.56
C VAL A 107 -3.01 -15.01 -8.23
N GLY A 108 -1.90 -14.46 -7.74
CA GLY A 108 -0.60 -14.58 -8.41
C GLY A 108 -0.57 -13.72 -9.67
N LEU A 109 -0.29 -14.28 -10.85
CA LEU A 109 -0.37 -13.55 -12.12
C LEU A 109 -1.81 -13.51 -12.64
N ASP A 110 -2.33 -12.32 -12.89
CA ASP A 110 -3.73 -12.11 -13.31
C ASP A 110 -3.95 -12.33 -14.81
N LYS A 111 -4.22 -13.59 -15.16
CA LYS A 111 -4.52 -14.01 -16.55
C LYS A 111 -5.81 -13.40 -17.10
N SER A 112 -6.80 -13.16 -16.25
CA SER A 112 -8.08 -12.58 -16.66
C SER A 112 -7.89 -11.15 -17.11
N MET A 113 -7.07 -10.40 -16.36
CA MET A 113 -6.69 -9.05 -16.72
C MET A 113 -5.86 -8.98 -18.01
N GLU A 114 -4.92 -9.91 -18.21
CA GLU A 114 -4.17 -10.01 -19.48
C GLU A 114 -5.09 -10.32 -20.67
N THR A 115 -6.04 -11.24 -20.50
CA THR A 115 -7.02 -11.58 -21.54
C THR A 115 -7.91 -10.38 -21.87
N LEU A 116 -8.36 -9.66 -20.83
CA LEU A 116 -9.17 -8.44 -20.97
C LEU A 116 -8.44 -7.38 -21.81
N LEU A 117 -7.18 -7.08 -21.48
CA LEU A 117 -6.35 -6.12 -22.20
C LEU A 117 -6.12 -6.52 -23.67
N ASN A 118 -5.91 -7.82 -23.92
CA ASN A 118 -5.67 -8.33 -25.28
C ASN A 118 -6.95 -8.36 -26.12
N SER A 119 -8.13 -8.44 -25.49
CA SER A 119 -9.41 -8.57 -26.19
C SER A 119 -9.88 -7.27 -26.84
N ASP A 120 -9.68 -6.13 -26.16
CA ASP A 120 -10.08 -4.81 -26.61
C ASP A 120 -9.13 -3.74 -26.03
N PRO A 121 -8.00 -3.49 -26.71
CA PRO A 121 -6.99 -2.54 -26.23
C PRO A 121 -7.50 -1.10 -26.16
N GLU A 122 -8.46 -0.72 -27.00
CA GLU A 122 -9.02 0.64 -27.01
C GLU A 122 -9.89 0.85 -25.75
N LYS A 123 -10.74 -0.13 -25.42
CA LYS A 123 -11.65 -0.04 -24.27
C LYS A 123 -10.95 -0.24 -22.93
N TYR A 124 -9.97 -1.15 -22.84
CA TYR A 124 -9.35 -1.55 -21.56
C TYR A 124 -7.90 -1.10 -21.39
N GLY A 125 -7.28 -0.53 -22.42
CA GLY A 125 -5.85 -0.20 -22.45
C GLY A 125 -5.37 0.70 -21.30
N TYR A 126 -6.25 1.56 -20.77
CA TYR A 126 -5.95 2.40 -19.61
C TYR A 126 -5.49 1.60 -18.37
N MET A 127 -5.94 0.36 -18.23
CA MET A 127 -5.55 -0.50 -17.10
C MET A 127 -4.22 -1.24 -17.30
N MET A 128 -3.53 -1.07 -18.43
CA MET A 128 -2.30 -1.78 -18.76
C MET A 128 -1.24 -1.62 -17.66
N TYR A 129 -1.03 -0.39 -17.19
CA TYR A 129 -0.01 -0.11 -16.18
C TYR A 129 -0.38 -0.67 -14.79
N LEU A 130 -1.67 -0.71 -14.46
CA LEU A 130 -2.15 -1.38 -13.24
C LEU A 130 -1.81 -2.87 -13.26
N ASN A 131 -2.00 -3.52 -14.40
CA ASN A 131 -1.60 -4.92 -14.59
C ASN A 131 -0.08 -5.11 -14.52
N ARG A 132 0.73 -4.19 -15.08
CA ARG A 132 2.20 -4.24 -14.96
C ARG A 132 2.67 -4.17 -13.50
N ILE A 133 2.12 -3.25 -12.70
CA ILE A 133 2.43 -3.14 -11.26
C ILE A 133 2.08 -4.45 -10.53
N GLN A 134 0.90 -5.01 -10.83
CA GLN A 134 0.46 -6.28 -10.27
C GLN A 134 1.47 -7.40 -10.55
N ARG A 135 1.90 -7.55 -11.81
CA ARG A 135 2.84 -8.58 -12.23
C ARG A 135 4.23 -8.38 -11.66
N TYR A 136 4.70 -7.14 -11.57
CA TYR A 136 5.95 -6.79 -10.91
C TYR A 136 5.96 -7.27 -9.44
N LEU A 137 4.90 -6.94 -8.68
CA LEU A 137 4.75 -7.40 -7.29
C LEU A 137 4.65 -8.93 -7.21
N ALA A 138 3.91 -9.56 -8.13
CA ALA A 138 3.76 -11.02 -8.18
C ALA A 138 5.10 -11.74 -8.40
N LYS A 139 5.91 -11.22 -9.33
CA LYS A 139 7.22 -11.77 -9.70
C LYS A 139 8.26 -11.60 -8.59
N ARG A 140 8.21 -10.48 -7.86
CA ARG A 140 9.22 -10.12 -6.84
C ARG A 140 8.84 -10.45 -5.39
N ARG A 141 7.60 -10.90 -5.10
CA ARG A 141 7.15 -11.13 -3.70
C ARG A 141 8.03 -12.09 -2.88
N TYR A 142 8.70 -13.03 -3.52
CA TYR A 142 9.60 -14.01 -2.87
C TYR A 142 11.09 -13.64 -2.96
N ALA A 143 11.42 -12.46 -3.51
CA ALA A 143 12.78 -11.94 -3.55
C ALA A 143 13.20 -11.48 -2.14
N TRP A 144 14.16 -12.17 -1.52
CA TRP A 144 14.67 -11.78 -0.20
C TRP A 144 15.59 -10.56 -0.28
N GLU A 145 16.21 -10.32 -1.43
CA GLU A 145 17.04 -9.15 -1.70
C GLU A 145 16.25 -7.83 -1.72
N ASP A 146 14.94 -7.90 -1.98
CA ASP A 146 14.03 -6.76 -1.94
C ASP A 146 13.50 -6.47 -0.53
N ARG A 147 14.02 -7.15 0.50
CA ARG A 147 13.58 -7.01 1.88
C ARG A 147 14.61 -6.26 2.73
N HIS A 148 14.11 -5.45 3.65
CA HIS A 148 14.94 -4.86 4.70
C HIS A 148 15.15 -5.88 5.82
N PRO A 149 16.40 -6.15 6.22
CA PRO A 149 16.71 -7.21 7.18
C PRO A 149 16.57 -6.78 8.66
N VAL A 150 16.34 -5.50 8.96
CA VAL A 150 16.39 -4.98 10.35
C VAL A 150 15.03 -5.12 11.04
N GLY A 151 14.96 -5.95 12.08
CA GLY A 151 13.76 -6.18 12.88
C GLY A 151 13.46 -5.06 13.89
N ARG A 152 12.17 -4.89 14.21
CA ARG A 152 11.64 -3.81 15.07
C ARG A 152 11.40 -4.18 16.54
N THR A 153 11.53 -5.45 16.88
CA THR A 153 11.24 -6.00 18.22
C THR A 153 12.55 -6.19 18.99
N ILE A 154 12.59 -5.67 20.22
CA ILE A 154 13.67 -5.97 21.17
C ILE A 154 13.30 -7.25 21.93
N TYR A 155 14.20 -8.21 21.90
CA TYR A 155 14.17 -9.47 22.64
C TYR A 155 15.02 -9.37 23.91
N SER A 156 15.04 -10.44 24.72
CA SER A 156 15.81 -10.49 25.97
C SER A 156 17.28 -10.11 25.77
N GLY A 157 17.84 -9.34 26.69
CA GLY A 157 19.22 -8.86 26.59
C GLY A 157 19.43 -7.66 25.65
N GLY A 158 18.35 -7.07 25.13
CA GLY A 158 18.44 -5.90 24.26
C GLY A 158 18.81 -6.23 22.81
N TYR A 159 18.51 -7.44 22.36
CA TYR A 159 18.84 -7.88 21.01
C TYR A 159 17.67 -7.68 20.04
N ILE A 160 17.97 -7.41 18.78
CA ILE A 160 17.01 -7.41 17.69
C ILE A 160 17.35 -8.48 16.67
N LYS A 161 16.33 -8.97 15.97
CA LYS A 161 16.46 -9.97 14.93
C LYS A 161 16.86 -9.29 13.60
N ILE A 162 17.91 -9.81 12.96
CA ILE A 162 18.32 -9.45 11.61
C ILE A 162 17.90 -10.59 10.68
N GLN A 163 16.80 -10.39 9.97
CA GLN A 163 16.19 -11.34 9.05
C GLN A 163 15.31 -10.57 8.05
N PRO A 164 15.20 -10.99 6.77
CA PRO A 164 14.31 -10.36 5.79
C PRO A 164 12.86 -10.31 6.29
N ASP A 165 12.27 -9.12 6.35
CA ASP A 165 10.90 -8.93 6.85
C ASP A 165 10.08 -8.02 5.92
N VAL A 166 10.23 -6.71 6.04
CA VAL A 166 9.51 -5.71 5.23
C VAL A 166 10.23 -5.44 3.90
N TYR A 167 9.57 -4.79 2.93
CA TYR A 167 10.25 -4.33 1.71
C TYR A 167 11.38 -3.34 2.02
N SER A 168 12.44 -3.38 1.21
CA SER A 168 13.60 -2.51 1.34
C SER A 168 13.29 -1.07 0.92
N PRO A 169 14.06 -0.09 1.41
CA PRO A 169 13.90 1.29 0.98
C PRO A 169 14.02 1.48 -0.52
N LEU A 170 15.00 0.82 -1.15
CA LEU A 170 15.17 0.91 -2.59
C LEU A 170 13.95 0.36 -3.36
N PHE A 171 13.37 -0.75 -2.89
CA PHE A 171 12.19 -1.34 -3.51
C PHE A 171 10.97 -0.42 -3.37
N LEU A 172 10.74 0.16 -2.19
CA LEU A 172 9.61 1.06 -1.95
C LEU A 172 9.79 2.41 -2.66
N GLU A 173 11.01 2.93 -2.77
CA GLU A 173 11.31 4.12 -3.58
C GLU A 173 10.97 3.89 -5.05
N ARG A 174 11.42 2.75 -5.62
CA ARG A 174 11.08 2.39 -7.00
C ARG A 174 9.58 2.20 -7.16
N LEU A 175 8.92 1.50 -6.23
CA LEU A 175 7.46 1.30 -6.28
C LEU A 175 6.70 2.62 -6.26
N LEU A 176 7.09 3.58 -5.41
CA LEU A 176 6.52 4.92 -5.41
C LEU A 176 6.77 5.64 -6.73
N HIS A 177 7.99 5.55 -7.27
CA HIS A 177 8.35 6.14 -8.57
C HIS A 177 7.46 5.59 -9.69
N ILE A 178 7.24 4.27 -9.71
CA ILE A 178 6.34 3.61 -10.66
C ILE A 178 4.91 4.11 -10.48
N CYS A 179 4.36 4.10 -9.26
CA CYS A 179 2.99 4.55 -9.03
C CYS A 179 2.77 6.00 -9.47
N CYS A 180 3.69 6.91 -9.14
CA CYS A 180 3.64 8.29 -9.61
C CYS A 180 3.74 8.39 -11.14
N SER A 181 4.61 7.59 -11.77
CA SER A 181 4.78 7.58 -13.24
C SER A 181 3.52 7.10 -13.95
N VAL A 182 2.85 6.11 -13.38
CA VAL A 182 1.60 5.54 -13.90
C VAL A 182 0.44 6.53 -13.74
N ASP A 183 0.36 7.25 -12.63
CA ASP A 183 -0.61 8.33 -12.46
C ASP A 183 -0.37 9.48 -13.46
N PHE A 184 0.89 9.83 -13.70
CA PHE A 184 1.25 10.84 -14.70
C PHE A 184 0.88 10.39 -16.11
N ALA A 185 1.15 9.13 -16.47
CA ALA A 185 0.78 8.57 -17.77
C ALA A 185 -0.75 8.52 -17.97
N GLU A 186 -1.51 8.20 -16.91
CA GLU A 186 -2.97 8.23 -16.95
C GLU A 186 -3.52 9.65 -17.11
N GLN A 187 -2.91 10.64 -16.46
CA GLN A 187 -3.25 12.05 -16.66
C GLN A 187 -3.01 12.48 -18.11
N LEU A 188 -1.84 12.15 -18.69
CA LEU A 188 -1.53 12.46 -20.09
C LEU A 188 -2.53 11.81 -21.06
N ARG A 189 -2.90 10.55 -20.82
CA ARG A 189 -3.92 9.85 -21.60
C ARG A 189 -5.28 10.56 -21.54
N ALA A 190 -5.70 11.00 -20.35
CA ALA A 190 -6.94 11.73 -20.17
C ALA A 190 -6.90 13.09 -20.88
N ASP A 191 -5.80 13.83 -20.75
CA ASP A 191 -5.61 15.13 -21.40
C ASP A 191 -5.62 15.01 -22.93
N GLU A 192 -5.01 13.95 -23.49
CA GLU A 192 -5.03 13.67 -24.94
C GLU A 192 -6.46 13.47 -25.46
N VAL A 193 -7.29 12.70 -24.74
CA VAL A 193 -8.70 12.50 -25.10
C VAL A 193 -9.49 13.81 -24.98
N LEU A 194 -9.26 14.58 -23.92
CA LEU A 194 -9.93 15.87 -23.73
C LEU A 194 -9.60 16.85 -24.87
N LEU A 195 -8.32 16.97 -25.22
CA LEU A 195 -7.87 17.80 -26.33
C LEU A 195 -8.45 17.32 -27.66
N GLY A 196 -8.52 16.00 -27.88
CA GLY A 196 -9.13 15.41 -29.06
C GLY A 196 -10.63 15.69 -29.18
N ILE A 197 -11.34 15.79 -28.06
CA ILE A 197 -12.76 16.21 -28.07
C ILE A 197 -12.87 17.70 -28.42
N ILE A 198 -11.97 18.53 -27.87
CA ILE A 198 -11.97 19.98 -28.11
C ILE A 198 -11.62 20.33 -29.56
N ASP A 199 -10.66 19.63 -30.17
CA ASP A 199 -10.23 19.87 -31.55
C ASP A 199 -11.09 19.14 -32.61
N GLY A 200 -11.95 18.22 -32.17
CA GLY A 200 -12.88 17.47 -33.00
C GLY A 200 -12.30 16.21 -33.66
N SER A 201 -11.09 15.79 -33.28
CA SER A 201 -10.48 14.52 -33.72
C SER A 201 -11.11 13.29 -33.04
N VAL A 202 -11.68 13.46 -31.85
CA VAL A 202 -12.39 12.43 -31.09
C VAL A 202 -13.87 12.80 -30.99
N GLU A 203 -14.77 11.84 -31.22
CA GLU A 203 -16.20 12.07 -31.12
C GLU A 203 -16.60 12.43 -29.68
N ASP A 204 -17.40 13.48 -29.51
CA ASP A 204 -17.96 13.86 -28.22
C ASP A 204 -19.14 12.96 -27.82
N ASN A 205 -18.81 11.81 -27.23
CA ASN A 205 -19.79 10.85 -26.69
C ASN A 205 -19.53 10.58 -25.20
N ALA A 206 -20.49 9.93 -24.52
CA ALA A 206 -20.41 9.68 -23.07
C ALA A 206 -19.18 8.84 -22.66
N HIS A 207 -18.74 7.93 -23.52
CA HIS A 207 -17.53 7.14 -23.29
C HIS A 207 -16.28 8.01 -23.33
N ASN A 208 -16.11 8.81 -24.39
CA ASN A 208 -14.95 9.67 -24.56
C ASN A 208 -14.89 10.78 -23.51
N ARG A 209 -16.03 11.35 -23.10
CA ARG A 209 -16.09 12.28 -21.96
C ARG A 209 -15.61 11.65 -20.66
N ARG A 210 -15.96 10.38 -20.40
CA ARG A 210 -15.44 9.64 -19.25
C ARG A 210 -13.94 9.37 -19.39
N MET A 211 -13.46 9.06 -20.60
CA MET A 211 -12.04 8.83 -20.87
C MET A 211 -11.21 10.13 -20.87
N ALA A 212 -11.84 11.30 -20.98
CA ALA A 212 -11.20 12.61 -20.87
C ALA A 212 -10.81 13.00 -19.43
N GLU A 213 -11.19 12.17 -18.45
CA GLU A 213 -10.76 12.29 -17.05
C GLU A 213 -9.86 11.09 -16.67
N PRO A 214 -8.92 11.27 -15.73
CA PRO A 214 -8.14 10.16 -15.19
C PRO A 214 -9.06 9.12 -14.53
N LEU A 215 -8.98 7.86 -14.95
CA LEU A 215 -9.82 6.78 -14.42
C LEU A 215 -9.32 6.24 -13.08
N PHE A 216 -8.06 6.53 -12.73
CA PHE A 216 -7.49 6.21 -11.44
C PHE A 216 -6.38 7.20 -11.07
N ARG A 217 -6.10 7.28 -9.77
CA ARG A 217 -4.91 7.92 -9.20
C ARG A 217 -4.46 7.09 -7.99
N LEU A 218 -3.30 6.45 -8.11
CA LEU A 218 -2.72 5.56 -7.11
C LEU A 218 -2.14 6.34 -5.92
N VAL A 219 -1.53 7.50 -6.18
CA VAL A 219 -0.88 8.34 -5.17
C VAL A 219 -1.51 9.73 -5.20
N SER A 220 -2.41 9.97 -4.24
CA SER A 220 -2.88 11.32 -3.94
C SER A 220 -1.80 12.12 -3.22
N GLU A 221 -1.93 13.44 -3.23
CA GLU A 221 -1.02 14.37 -2.52
C GLU A 221 -0.98 14.09 -1.01
N ALA A 222 -2.16 13.83 -0.41
CA ALA A 222 -2.25 13.42 0.99
C ALA A 222 -1.54 12.07 1.25
N ALA A 223 -1.68 11.09 0.35
CA ALA A 223 -0.97 9.82 0.45
C ALA A 223 0.55 10.00 0.33
N LEU A 224 1.01 10.89 -0.55
CA LEU A 224 2.43 11.20 -0.71
C LEU A 224 3.04 11.78 0.58
N ILE A 225 2.40 12.78 1.18
CA ILE A 225 2.86 13.37 2.45
C ILE A 225 2.83 12.33 3.56
N HIS A 226 1.80 11.48 3.61
CA HIS A 226 1.75 10.38 4.57
C HIS A 226 2.91 9.40 4.38
N ILE A 227 3.23 9.01 3.14
CA ILE A 227 4.37 8.13 2.83
C ILE A 227 5.68 8.79 3.28
N ASP A 228 5.91 10.06 2.93
CA ASP A 228 7.11 10.78 3.30
C ASP A 228 7.26 10.93 4.82
N PHE A 229 6.16 11.23 5.51
CA PHE A 229 6.10 11.28 6.95
C PHE A 229 6.48 9.92 7.56
N MET A 230 5.88 8.82 7.10
CA MET A 230 6.16 7.48 7.64
C MET A 230 7.61 7.05 7.35
N TRP A 231 8.15 7.38 6.18
CA TRP A 231 9.56 7.12 5.86
C TRP A 231 10.50 7.93 6.75
N SER A 232 10.20 9.20 6.96
CA SER A 232 10.97 10.10 7.83
C SER A 232 10.90 9.66 9.29
N PHE A 233 9.71 9.34 9.77
CA PHE A 233 9.41 8.91 11.13
C PHE A 233 10.13 7.61 11.50
N HIS A 234 10.15 6.64 10.58
CA HIS A 234 10.89 5.40 10.77
C HIS A 234 12.39 5.50 10.45
N HIS A 235 12.88 6.67 10.02
CA HIS A 235 14.24 6.85 9.48
C HIS A 235 14.56 5.80 8.42
N PHE A 236 13.55 5.50 7.60
CA PHE A 236 13.59 4.43 6.62
C PHE A 236 14.60 4.75 5.53
N ASN A 237 14.62 6.01 5.09
CA ASN A 237 15.65 6.57 4.23
C ASN A 237 16.67 7.35 5.06
N ALA A 238 17.92 7.39 4.59
CA ALA A 238 18.98 8.17 5.24
C ALA A 238 18.80 9.68 5.05
N ARG A 239 18.07 10.10 4.00
CA ARG A 239 17.79 11.50 3.68
C ARG A 239 16.31 11.82 3.86
N PRO A 240 15.97 13.04 4.33
CA PRO A 240 14.58 13.51 4.40
C PRO A 240 13.96 13.79 3.03
N TYR A 241 12.64 13.92 2.98
CA TYR A 241 11.85 14.36 1.81
C TYR A 241 12.01 13.52 0.54
N ARG A 242 12.35 12.24 0.71
CA ARG A 242 12.66 11.36 -0.41
C ARG A 242 11.43 11.05 -1.28
N ALA A 243 10.24 10.95 -0.69
CA ALA A 243 9.03 10.72 -1.47
C ALA A 243 8.65 11.97 -2.29
N LEU A 244 8.81 13.17 -1.72
CA LEU A 244 8.63 14.43 -2.45
C LEU A 244 9.61 14.53 -3.63
N GLU A 245 10.88 14.15 -3.43
CA GLU A 245 11.86 14.14 -4.50
C GLU A 245 11.46 13.21 -5.66
N ILE A 246 10.97 12.01 -5.34
CA ILE A 246 10.48 11.05 -6.33
C ILE A 246 9.25 11.60 -7.07
N TYR A 247 8.33 12.25 -6.37
CA TYR A 247 7.17 12.88 -6.98
C TYR A 247 7.56 13.96 -7.99
N HIS A 248 8.40 14.92 -7.60
CA HIS A 248 8.84 15.99 -8.50
C HIS A 248 9.71 15.48 -9.66
N LYS A 249 10.47 14.40 -9.45
CA LYS A 249 11.21 13.75 -10.54
C LYS A 249 10.26 13.26 -11.66
N VAL A 250 9.05 12.82 -11.30
CA VAL A 250 8.01 12.45 -12.27
C VAL A 250 7.28 13.68 -12.79
N TRP A 251 6.57 14.39 -11.91
CA TRP A 251 5.60 15.41 -12.29
C TRP A 251 6.24 16.71 -12.81
N SER A 252 7.43 17.06 -12.31
CA SER A 252 8.13 18.28 -12.73
C SER A 252 9.22 18.02 -13.77
N CYS A 253 9.85 16.84 -13.77
CA CYS A 253 10.97 16.53 -14.67
C CYS A 253 10.64 15.49 -15.76
N GLY A 254 9.47 14.85 -15.72
CA GLY A 254 9.05 13.87 -16.73
C GLY A 254 9.90 12.59 -16.74
N VAL A 255 10.60 12.26 -15.66
CA VAL A 255 11.42 11.04 -15.59
C VAL A 255 10.55 9.88 -15.11
N LEU A 256 10.10 9.04 -16.03
CA LEU A 256 9.15 7.96 -15.78
C LEU A 256 9.84 6.61 -15.56
N ASP A 257 9.23 5.76 -14.74
CA ASP A 257 9.46 4.30 -14.68
C ASP A 257 8.11 3.60 -14.89
N LEU A 258 7.86 3.10 -16.10
CA LEU A 258 6.62 2.43 -16.48
C LEU A 258 6.76 0.90 -16.52
N LEU A 259 7.78 0.37 -15.82
CA LEU A 259 8.07 -1.06 -15.73
C LEU A 259 8.32 -1.70 -17.11
N ASP A 260 9.09 -1.04 -17.96
CA ASP A 260 9.43 -1.59 -19.28
C ASP A 260 10.38 -2.80 -19.19
N ASP A 261 11.06 -2.99 -18.05
CA ASP A 261 11.88 -4.16 -17.72
C ASP A 261 11.06 -5.37 -17.24
N GLU A 262 9.81 -5.17 -16.81
CA GLU A 262 8.96 -6.22 -16.23
C GLU A 262 8.74 -7.42 -17.17
N PRO A 263 8.53 -7.28 -18.49
CA PRO A 263 8.33 -8.42 -19.38
C PRO A 263 9.50 -9.42 -19.36
N GLU A 264 10.72 -8.93 -19.19
CA GLU A 264 11.95 -9.74 -19.14
C GLU A 264 12.20 -10.33 -17.74
N MET A 265 11.50 -9.85 -16.72
CA MET A 265 11.63 -10.38 -15.35
C MET A 265 11.01 -11.76 -15.20
N ASN A 266 11.80 -12.69 -14.65
CA ASN A 266 11.32 -14.01 -14.26
C ASN A 266 10.72 -14.00 -12.84
N PRO A 267 9.61 -14.73 -12.59
CA PRO A 267 9.09 -14.89 -11.24
C PRO A 267 10.10 -15.56 -10.30
N VAL A 268 10.34 -14.97 -9.14
CA VAL A 268 11.21 -15.55 -8.12
C VAL A 268 10.48 -16.70 -7.42
N GLU A 269 11.12 -17.86 -7.35
CA GLU A 269 10.55 -19.04 -6.68
C GLU A 269 10.51 -18.88 -5.17
N ARG A 270 9.54 -19.54 -4.53
CA ARG A 270 9.40 -19.51 -3.08
C ARG A 270 10.47 -20.38 -2.44
N THR A 271 11.38 -19.76 -1.72
CA THR A 271 12.39 -20.42 -0.89
C THR A 271 12.12 -20.22 0.61
N PRO A 272 12.71 -21.01 1.51
CA PRO A 272 12.67 -20.74 2.95
C PRO A 272 13.28 -19.37 3.30
N ILE A 273 12.80 -18.75 4.38
CA ILE A 273 13.36 -17.49 4.89
C ILE A 273 14.78 -17.76 5.41
N PRO A 274 15.79 -16.92 5.08
CA PRO A 274 17.15 -17.06 5.62
C PRO A 274 17.18 -17.11 7.16
N GLU A 275 18.14 -17.85 7.72
CA GLU A 275 18.33 -17.94 9.18
C GLU A 275 18.69 -16.58 9.79
N PRO A 276 18.21 -16.27 11.00
CA PRO A 276 18.39 -14.96 11.59
C PRO A 276 19.74 -14.78 12.27
N TYR A 277 20.20 -13.52 12.29
CA TYR A 277 21.28 -13.07 13.17
C TYR A 277 20.71 -12.16 14.25
N TRP A 278 21.47 -11.93 15.32
CA TRP A 278 21.03 -11.18 16.49
C TRP A 278 21.96 -10.01 16.74
N LEU A 279 21.44 -8.78 16.66
CA LEU A 279 22.18 -7.54 16.89
C LEU A 279 21.86 -6.98 18.28
N LYS A 280 22.89 -6.68 19.08
CA LYS A 280 22.71 -6.01 20.38
C LYS A 280 22.48 -4.51 20.18
N VAL A 281 21.31 -4.01 20.59
CA VAL A 281 20.91 -2.60 20.54
C VAL A 281 20.69 -2.01 21.93
N GLY A 282 20.34 -2.84 22.92
CA GLY A 282 20.01 -2.40 24.27
C GLY A 282 18.55 -1.94 24.35
N ARG A 283 18.32 -0.62 24.26
CA ARG A 283 16.99 0.01 24.29
C ARG A 283 16.85 1.06 23.18
N TRP A 284 15.63 1.52 22.97
CA TRP A 284 15.38 2.64 22.04
C TRP A 284 15.69 3.97 22.71
N GLY A 285 16.34 4.87 21.98
CA GLY A 285 16.83 6.14 22.50
C GLY A 285 18.15 6.02 23.27
N ASP A 286 18.81 7.15 23.49
CA ASP A 286 20.16 7.29 24.07
C ASP A 286 20.17 8.20 25.32
N ASP A 287 19.02 8.37 25.99
CA ASP A 287 18.77 9.37 27.06
C ASP A 287 19.06 10.84 26.68
N SER A 288 19.33 11.13 25.40
CA SER A 288 19.49 12.51 24.95
C SER A 288 18.19 13.30 25.12
N VAL A 289 18.36 14.58 25.43
CA VAL A 289 17.28 15.57 25.48
C VAL A 289 16.60 15.79 24.13
N THR A 290 17.15 15.30 23.02
CA THR A 290 16.60 15.43 21.66
C THR A 290 15.97 14.14 21.13
N THR A 291 15.81 13.12 21.97
CA THR A 291 15.23 11.83 21.52
C THR A 291 13.73 11.90 21.29
N GLY A 292 13.23 11.11 20.34
CA GLY A 292 11.82 10.98 20.05
C GLY A 292 11.23 12.22 19.39
N LEU A 293 10.06 12.64 19.85
CA LEU A 293 9.30 13.76 19.30
C LEU A 293 9.67 15.13 19.91
N VAL A 294 10.82 15.25 20.57
CA VAL A 294 11.30 16.55 21.04
C VAL A 294 11.70 17.40 19.84
N ASP A 295 11.29 18.67 19.83
CA ASP A 295 11.64 19.63 18.78
C ASP A 295 12.42 20.81 19.38
N PRO A 296 13.76 20.69 19.52
CA PRO A 296 14.58 21.75 20.08
C PRO A 296 14.52 23.04 19.26
N MET A 297 14.27 22.94 17.95
CA MET A 297 14.20 24.12 17.08
C MET A 297 12.97 24.96 17.40
N ALA A 298 11.81 24.33 17.62
CA ALA A 298 10.63 25.07 18.05
C ALA A 298 10.86 25.70 19.43
N GLU A 299 11.42 24.96 20.39
CA GLU A 299 11.67 25.48 21.74
C GLU A 299 12.67 26.66 21.76
N MET A 300 13.61 26.75 20.81
CA MET A 300 14.56 27.86 20.73
C MET A 300 14.01 29.10 20.02
N VAL A 301 13.01 28.96 19.16
CA VAL A 301 12.50 30.04 18.30
C VAL A 301 11.30 30.77 18.91
N TYR A 302 10.46 30.08 19.68
CA TYR A 302 9.32 30.70 20.35
C TYR A 302 9.77 31.57 21.55
N PHE A 303 9.08 32.70 21.77
CA PHE A 303 9.42 33.66 22.82
C PHE A 303 9.42 33.06 24.24
N ASP A 304 8.41 32.25 24.55
CA ASP A 304 8.30 31.53 25.82
C ASP A 304 8.92 30.12 25.75
N GLY A 305 9.69 29.85 24.68
CA GLY A 305 10.35 28.59 24.40
C GLY A 305 9.45 27.37 24.56
N GLY A 306 9.93 26.34 25.25
CA GLY A 306 9.17 25.12 25.53
C GLY A 306 8.04 25.26 26.55
N ASP A 307 7.78 26.46 27.09
CA ASP A 307 6.58 26.76 27.88
C ASP A 307 5.44 27.33 27.02
N ASP A 308 5.72 27.71 25.76
CA ASP A 308 4.68 28.08 24.79
C ASP A 308 3.93 26.81 24.33
N PRO A 309 2.58 26.75 24.48
CA PRO A 309 1.80 25.58 24.07
C PRO A 309 1.85 25.31 22.56
N ARG A 310 2.25 26.29 21.74
CA ARG A 310 2.45 26.13 20.30
C ARG A 310 3.81 25.53 19.95
N ALA A 311 4.78 25.64 20.83
CA ALA A 311 6.11 25.07 20.65
C ALA A 311 6.17 23.62 21.12
N ALA A 312 5.67 23.36 22.34
CA ALA A 312 5.68 22.03 22.93
C ALA A 312 4.48 21.77 23.85
N HIS A 313 4.13 20.50 24.01
CA HIS A 313 3.20 20.05 25.05
C HIS A 313 3.75 18.82 25.78
N SER A 314 3.28 18.61 27.01
CA SER A 314 3.78 17.53 27.86
C SER A 314 2.96 16.25 27.70
N ILE A 315 3.65 15.13 27.58
CA ILE A 315 3.06 13.79 27.57
C ILE A 315 3.63 12.93 28.71
N SER A 316 2.85 11.96 29.16
CA SER A 316 3.31 10.93 30.09
C SER A 316 3.89 9.74 29.32
N THR A 317 5.16 9.42 29.57
CA THR A 317 5.83 8.22 29.08
C THR A 317 6.15 7.29 30.26
N PRO A 318 6.56 6.02 30.02
CA PRO A 318 7.02 5.13 31.10
C PRO A 318 8.22 5.68 31.88
N ASP A 319 9.04 6.52 31.25
CA ASP A 319 10.24 7.12 31.84
C ASP A 319 9.97 8.47 32.54
N GLY A 320 8.73 8.97 32.49
CA GLY A 320 8.30 10.19 33.16
C GLY A 320 7.54 11.16 32.26
N MET A 321 7.44 12.42 32.70
CA MET A 321 6.86 13.48 31.87
C MET A 321 7.89 13.98 30.86
N LYS A 322 7.47 14.13 29.60
CA LYS A 322 8.33 14.57 28.51
C LYS A 322 7.63 15.64 27.68
N LYS A 323 8.34 16.72 27.35
CA LYS A 323 7.88 17.75 26.42
C LYS A 323 8.16 17.28 24.98
N ILE A 324 7.17 17.37 24.11
CA ILE A 324 7.27 16.99 22.70
C ILE A 324 6.67 18.09 21.82
N VAL A 325 6.98 18.03 20.52
CA VAL A 325 6.41 18.92 19.51
C VAL A 325 4.89 18.99 19.61
N THR A 326 4.33 20.18 19.47
CA THR A 326 2.88 20.35 19.36
C THR A 326 2.40 19.91 17.98
N PHE A 327 1.30 19.16 17.96
CA PHE A 327 0.64 18.70 16.73
C PHE A 327 -0.87 18.66 16.93
N CYS A 328 -1.61 18.70 15.82
CA CYS A 328 -3.06 18.57 15.82
C CYS A 328 -3.49 17.13 16.10
N GLN A 329 -4.57 16.95 16.85
CA GLN A 329 -5.10 15.63 17.23
C GLN A 329 -6.49 15.39 16.65
N ASP A 330 -6.72 14.17 16.18
CA ASP A 330 -8.02 13.71 15.73
C ASP A 330 -8.31 12.29 16.28
N ASP A 331 -9.46 11.71 15.95
CA ASP A 331 -9.82 10.35 16.36
C ASP A 331 -9.04 9.28 15.56
N GLU A 332 -8.63 9.62 14.34
CA GLU A 332 -7.78 8.81 13.46
C GLU A 332 -6.57 9.61 12.96
N MET A 333 -5.62 8.94 12.31
CA MET A 333 -4.50 9.64 11.68
C MET A 333 -4.98 10.25 10.36
N LEU A 334 -5.01 11.58 10.30
CA LEU A 334 -5.48 12.33 9.14
C LEU A 334 -4.36 13.17 8.53
N ILE A 335 -4.49 13.41 7.23
CA ILE A 335 -3.61 14.27 6.45
C ILE A 335 -4.47 15.35 5.83
N ASP A 336 -4.18 16.61 6.16
CA ASP A 336 -4.87 17.76 5.60
C ASP A 336 -4.51 17.94 4.13
N ALA A 337 -5.52 17.85 3.24
CA ALA A 337 -5.30 17.80 1.81
C ALA A 337 -4.78 19.13 1.24
N ASP A 338 -5.29 20.26 1.72
CA ASP A 338 -4.89 21.60 1.26
C ASP A 338 -3.44 21.90 1.68
N SER A 339 -3.10 21.60 2.93
CA SER A 339 -1.73 21.71 3.45
C SER A 339 -0.77 20.77 2.71
N ALA A 340 -1.20 19.54 2.40
CA ALA A 340 -0.40 18.61 1.62
C ALA A 340 -0.09 19.16 0.23
N SER A 341 -1.10 19.71 -0.45
CA SER A 341 -0.97 20.34 -1.75
C SER A 341 0.01 21.51 -1.71
N PHE A 342 -0.16 22.40 -0.73
CA PHE A 342 0.73 23.55 -0.53
C PHE A 342 2.18 23.12 -0.31
N ILE A 343 2.42 22.10 0.52
CA ILE A 343 3.79 21.64 0.79
C ILE A 343 4.46 21.11 -0.48
N ILE A 344 3.72 20.34 -1.28
CA ILE A 344 4.23 19.75 -2.51
C ILE A 344 4.54 20.84 -3.54
N HIS A 345 3.61 21.74 -3.81
CA HIS A 345 3.73 22.67 -4.94
C HIS A 345 4.50 23.94 -4.62
N GLU A 346 4.35 24.48 -3.41
CA GLU A 346 4.89 25.80 -3.04
C GLU A 346 6.11 25.71 -2.13
N GLU A 347 6.07 24.83 -1.13
CA GLU A 347 7.12 24.78 -0.09
C GLU A 347 8.32 23.91 -0.48
N TYR A 348 8.11 22.85 -1.28
CA TYR A 348 9.16 21.89 -1.63
C TYR A 348 10.47 22.53 -2.15
N PRO A 349 10.46 23.58 -3.01
CA PRO A 349 11.68 24.27 -3.41
C PRO A 349 12.54 24.75 -2.23
N ARG A 350 11.91 25.26 -1.16
CA ARG A 350 12.58 25.68 0.07
C ARG A 350 13.12 24.47 0.83
N LEU A 351 12.30 23.43 1.03
CA LEU A 351 12.71 22.20 1.73
C LEU A 351 13.91 21.54 1.06
N ARG A 352 13.92 21.49 -0.27
CA ARG A 352 15.00 20.92 -1.07
C ARG A 352 16.36 21.57 -0.79
N THR A 353 16.40 22.90 -0.62
CA THR A 353 17.66 23.61 -0.31
C THR A 353 18.20 23.32 1.09
N MET A 354 17.36 22.82 1.99
CA MET A 354 17.72 22.56 3.38
C MET A 354 18.04 21.08 3.67
N ILE A 355 17.90 20.18 2.69
CA ILE A 355 18.06 18.73 2.86
C ILE A 355 19.39 18.36 3.54
N ASP A 356 20.50 18.96 3.12
CA ASP A 356 21.82 18.60 3.62
C ASP A 356 22.05 18.98 5.10
N GLY A 357 21.25 19.89 5.65
CA GLY A 357 21.28 20.27 7.06
C GLY A 357 20.26 19.54 7.93
N TYR A 358 19.41 18.69 7.34
CA TYR A 358 18.23 18.13 7.99
C TYR A 358 18.36 16.60 8.14
N THR A 359 17.78 16.08 9.22
CA THR A 359 17.69 14.64 9.45
C THR A 359 16.27 14.15 9.09
N PRO A 360 16.06 12.85 8.88
CA PRO A 360 14.70 12.31 8.74
C PRO A 360 13.80 12.70 9.93
N CYS A 361 14.36 12.76 11.15
CA CYS A 361 13.64 13.27 12.32
C CYS A 361 13.13 14.70 12.12
N SER A 362 13.97 15.63 11.64
CA SER A 362 13.55 17.02 11.48
C SER A 362 12.47 17.20 10.41
N ALA A 363 12.45 16.35 9.38
CA ALA A 363 11.37 16.32 8.40
C ALA A 363 10.04 15.83 9.00
N ALA A 364 10.06 14.77 9.81
CA ALA A 364 8.86 14.31 10.49
C ALA A 364 8.31 15.34 11.49
N LEU A 365 9.19 16.02 12.23
CA LEU A 365 8.81 17.11 13.13
C LEU A 365 8.26 18.32 12.36
N TYR A 366 8.81 18.62 11.18
CA TYR A 366 8.29 19.67 10.30
C TYR A 366 6.83 19.43 9.93
N TYR A 367 6.47 18.20 9.49
CA TYR A 367 5.08 17.88 9.13
C TYR A 367 4.10 18.01 10.30
N LEU A 368 4.54 17.59 11.51
CA LEU A 368 3.74 17.71 12.73
C LEU A 368 3.52 19.17 13.12
N ARG A 369 4.58 19.98 13.07
CA ARG A 369 4.54 21.40 13.40
C ARG A 369 3.76 22.22 12.36
N PHE A 370 3.85 21.85 11.09
CA PHE A 370 3.06 22.47 10.03
C PHE A 370 1.56 22.20 10.21
N GLY A 371 1.20 21.09 10.87
CA GLY A 371 -0.19 20.69 11.11
C GLY A 371 -0.80 19.88 9.97
N VAL A 372 -0.01 19.52 8.95
CA VAL A 372 -0.50 18.67 7.84
C VAL A 372 -0.80 17.24 8.30
N ILE A 373 -0.07 16.74 9.31
CA ILE A 373 -0.32 15.43 9.93
C ILE A 373 -1.03 15.63 11.27
N GLN A 374 -2.13 14.91 11.44
CA GLN A 374 -2.89 14.87 12.68
C GLN A 374 -2.77 13.47 13.28
N ILE A 375 -2.35 13.37 14.54
CA ILE A 375 -2.14 12.08 15.22
C ILE A 375 -3.37 11.73 16.05
N ALA A 376 -3.76 10.46 16.04
CA ALA A 376 -4.87 9.95 16.83
C ALA A 376 -4.70 10.23 18.35
N LYS A 377 -5.78 10.67 19.01
CA LYS A 377 -5.80 10.97 20.44
C LYS A 377 -5.26 9.81 21.29
N GLY A 378 -4.42 10.13 22.27
CA GLY A 378 -3.83 9.16 23.19
C GLY A 378 -2.71 8.29 22.59
N LYS A 379 -2.27 8.54 21.35
CA LYS A 379 -1.15 7.79 20.73
C LYS A 379 0.20 8.50 20.83
N ALA A 380 0.27 9.70 21.36
CA ALA A 380 1.50 10.51 21.42
C ALA A 380 2.72 9.74 21.98
N ALA A 381 2.59 9.05 23.12
CA ALA A 381 3.67 8.28 23.73
C ALA A 381 4.11 7.07 22.87
N MET A 382 3.19 6.46 22.12
CA MET A 382 3.52 5.40 21.16
C MET A 382 4.36 5.97 20.01
N TYR A 383 3.96 7.12 19.48
CA TYR A 383 4.69 7.76 18.38
C TYR A 383 6.07 8.25 18.84
N ASP A 384 6.20 8.81 20.04
CA ASP A 384 7.50 9.18 20.63
C ASP A 384 8.47 7.98 20.66
N ARG A 385 8.00 6.82 21.16
CA ARG A 385 8.80 5.59 21.20
C ARG A 385 9.16 5.07 19.80
N MET A 386 8.25 5.21 18.83
CA MET A 386 8.51 4.80 17.45
C MET A 386 9.56 5.69 16.78
N MET A 387 9.58 6.99 17.08
CA MET A 387 10.58 7.94 16.61
C MET A 387 11.95 7.66 17.24
N GLN A 388 11.99 7.41 18.56
CA GLN A 388 13.23 7.01 19.26
C GLN A 388 13.88 5.80 18.60
N ARG A 389 13.08 4.78 18.22
CA ARG A 389 13.60 3.62 17.49
C ARG A 389 14.22 4.01 16.14
N GLY A 390 13.55 4.87 15.37
CA GLY A 390 14.07 5.35 14.09
C GLY A 390 15.40 6.07 14.24
N GLN A 391 15.50 6.98 15.22
CA GLN A 391 16.74 7.67 15.56
C GLN A 391 17.86 6.70 15.97
N THR A 392 17.56 5.69 16.78
CA THR A 392 18.55 4.65 17.14
C THR A 392 19.08 3.92 15.90
N TYR A 393 18.22 3.56 14.94
CA TYR A 393 18.69 2.96 13.68
C TYR A 393 19.54 3.91 12.85
N TYR A 394 19.18 5.18 12.81
CA TYR A 394 19.94 6.19 12.10
C TYR A 394 21.33 6.38 12.71
N GLN A 395 21.43 6.48 14.04
CA GLN A 395 22.70 6.56 14.77
C GLN A 395 23.59 5.32 14.56
N LEU A 396 22.97 4.13 14.52
CA LEU A 396 23.66 2.87 14.21
C LEU A 396 23.95 2.70 12.71
N GLY A 397 23.58 3.65 11.84
CA GLY A 397 23.79 3.54 10.39
C GLY A 397 23.04 2.37 9.74
N LEU A 398 21.89 1.99 10.30
CA LEU A 398 21.02 0.92 9.82
C LEU A 398 19.84 1.44 8.97
N SER A 399 19.71 2.76 8.82
CA SER A 399 18.77 3.39 7.89
C SER A 399 19.16 3.14 6.43
N GLY A 400 18.18 3.24 5.52
CA GLY A 400 18.38 3.10 4.08
C GLY A 400 18.57 1.65 3.63
N GLN A 401 19.09 1.47 2.42
CA GLN A 401 19.31 0.15 1.85
C GLN A 401 20.36 -0.62 2.66
N GLN A 402 19.95 -1.77 3.20
CA GLN A 402 20.80 -2.66 3.99
C GLN A 402 20.61 -4.08 3.51
N THR A 403 21.68 -4.88 3.53
CA THR A 403 21.63 -6.32 3.30
C THR A 403 22.12 -7.06 4.54
N MET A 404 21.75 -8.32 4.70
CA MET A 404 22.26 -9.11 5.81
C MET A 404 23.79 -9.19 5.78
N GLU A 405 24.37 -9.41 4.59
CA GLU A 405 25.81 -9.47 4.41
C GLU A 405 26.53 -8.17 4.79
N SER A 406 25.95 -7.01 4.46
CA SER A 406 26.55 -5.71 4.81
C SER A 406 26.55 -5.49 6.32
N ILE A 407 25.46 -5.85 6.99
CA ILE A 407 25.32 -5.73 8.45
C ILE A 407 26.28 -6.69 9.16
N ILE A 408 26.36 -7.95 8.75
CA ILE A 408 27.21 -8.98 9.40
C ILE A 408 28.70 -8.64 9.33
N LYS A 409 29.15 -7.98 8.25
CA LYS A 409 30.56 -7.60 8.07
C LYS A 409 30.99 -6.40 8.92
N ARG A 410 30.05 -5.68 9.55
CA ARG A 410 30.33 -4.48 10.35
C ARG A 410 30.94 -4.85 11.70
N LYS A 411 32.15 -4.36 11.96
CA LYS A 411 32.90 -4.60 13.20
C LYS A 411 32.44 -3.73 14.37
N ASP A 412 31.76 -2.63 14.08
CA ASP A 412 31.21 -1.69 15.06
C ASP A 412 29.90 -2.18 15.69
N LEU A 413 29.31 -3.26 15.17
CA LEU A 413 28.07 -3.85 15.66
C LEU A 413 28.35 -5.19 16.38
N CYS A 414 27.71 -5.41 17.53
CA CYS A 414 27.75 -6.71 18.23
C CYS A 414 26.68 -7.64 17.63
N ILE A 415 27.10 -8.56 16.77
CA ILE A 415 26.23 -9.52 16.07
C ILE A 415 26.57 -10.95 16.50
N THR A 416 25.53 -11.77 16.72
CA THR A 416 25.64 -13.17 17.10
C THR A 416 24.74 -14.06 16.25
N GLU A 417 25.18 -15.30 15.99
CA GLU A 417 24.43 -16.28 15.17
C GLU A 417 23.39 -17.06 15.98
N LYS A 418 23.62 -17.26 17.28
CA LYS A 418 22.71 -17.98 18.17
C LYS A 418 21.82 -17.00 18.90
N ASP A 419 20.58 -17.42 19.13
CA ASP A 419 19.65 -16.67 19.96
C ASP A 419 20.23 -16.52 21.38
N PRO A 420 20.54 -15.29 21.81
CA PRO A 420 21.13 -15.04 23.12
C PRO A 420 20.16 -15.31 24.27
N SER A 421 18.87 -15.58 24.00
CA SER A 421 17.91 -16.04 25.01
C SER A 421 18.07 -17.49 25.44
N VAL A 422 18.88 -18.29 24.72
CA VAL A 422 19.00 -19.75 24.89
C VAL A 422 20.38 -20.21 25.43
N GLY A 423 21.32 -19.30 25.75
CA GLY A 423 22.63 -19.67 26.31
C GLY A 423 23.50 -18.50 26.76
N GLU A 424 24.58 -18.78 27.51
CA GLU A 424 25.50 -17.79 28.09
C GLU A 424 25.98 -16.76 27.06
N VAL A 425 25.79 -15.48 27.41
CA VAL A 425 26.19 -14.33 26.60
C VAL A 425 27.70 -14.38 26.36
N PRO A 426 28.18 -14.39 25.11
CA PRO A 426 29.62 -14.33 24.84
C PRO A 426 30.21 -13.06 25.45
N ALA A 427 31.28 -13.21 26.24
CA ALA A 427 31.97 -12.14 26.97
C ALA A 427 32.54 -11.02 26.07
N MET A 428 32.49 -11.17 24.74
CA MET A 428 32.93 -10.18 23.77
C MET A 428 32.01 -8.97 23.60
N CYS A 429 30.81 -8.98 24.20
CA CYS A 429 29.85 -7.88 24.10
C CYS A 429 29.44 -7.28 25.46
N ALA A 430 30.28 -7.45 26.49
CA ALA A 430 30.09 -6.82 27.79
C ALA A 430 30.39 -5.31 27.74
#